data_AF-A0A2S0WFF8-F1
#
_entry.id   AF-A0A2S0WFF8-F1
#
_cell.length_a   1.000
_cell.length_b   1.000
_cell.length_c   1.000
_cell.angle_alpha   90.00
_cell.angle_beta   90.00
_cell.angle_gamma   90.00
#
_symmetry.space_group_name_H-M   'P 1'
#
loop_
_entity.id
_entity.type
_entity.pdbx_description
1 polymer ?
#
loop_
_entity_poly.entity_id
_entity_poly.type
_entity_poly.pdbx_seq_one_letter_code
_entity_poly.pdbx_strand_id
1 'polypeptide(L)'
;MRTLWFILAAIFSLAALFGNWFQLPGWVPLVSLAIAGAFLVLGFFEASRDARALRAKGDQVALSEEQRETIRRMVGEGNRPLAIRQVQMWFRNVSAEDAARIVREL
;
A
#
# COMPACT_ATOMS: atom_id res chain seq x y z
N MET A 1 4.60 14.27 2.79
CA MET A 1 4.55 14.75 4.19
C MET A 1 4.55 13.62 5.22
N ARG A 2 4.30 12.37 4.82
CA ARG A 2 4.33 11.15 5.67
C ARG A 2 5.32 11.14 6.84
N THR A 3 6.62 11.37 6.60
CA THR A 3 7.65 11.26 7.64
C THR A 3 7.45 12.27 8.77
N LEU A 4 6.92 13.45 8.47
CA LEU A 4 6.64 14.48 9.48
C LEU A 4 5.55 14.02 10.46
N TRP A 5 4.49 13.38 9.97
CA TRP A 5 3.41 12.86 10.83
C TRP A 5 3.91 11.80 11.81
N PHE A 6 4.78 10.89 11.37
CA PHE A 6 5.37 9.89 12.25
C PHE A 6 6.33 10.50 13.29
N ILE A 7 7.10 11.52 12.91
CA ILE A 7 7.96 12.26 13.84
C ILE A 7 7.10 12.96 14.91
N LEU A 8 6.04 13.65 14.50
CA LEU A 8 5.09 14.30 15.42
C LEU A 8 4.45 13.28 16.36
N ALA A 9 3.98 12.14 15.85
CA ALA A 9 3.43 11.06 16.67
C ALA A 9 4.44 10.57 17.72
N ALA A 10 5.69 10.35 17.32
CA ALA A 10 6.76 9.93 18.22
C ALA A 10 7.04 10.98 19.32
N ILE A 11 7.11 12.26 18.96
CA ILE A 11 7.32 13.36 19.92
C ILE A 11 6.18 13.42 20.94
N PHE A 12 4.92 13.34 20.49
CA PHE A 12 3.77 13.38 21.40
C PHE A 12 3.66 12.12 22.28
N SER A 13 4.05 10.94 21.78
CA SER A 13 4.19 9.74 22.60
C SER A 13 5.28 9.89 23.67
N LEU A 14 6.42 10.48 23.34
CA LEU A 14 7.47 10.78 24.33
C LEU A 14 6.97 11.81 25.36
N ALA A 15 6.27 12.86 24.92
CA ALA A 15 5.68 13.85 25.81
C ALA A 15 4.67 13.23 26.79
N ALA A 16 3.85 12.27 26.34
CA ALA A 16 2.94 11.53 27.21
C ALA A 16 3.70 10.72 28.28
N LEU A 17 4.78 10.05 27.87
CA LEU A 17 5.63 9.27 28.79
C LEU A 17 6.30 10.17 29.85
N PHE A 18 6.92 11.27 29.42
CA PHE A 18 7.51 12.24 30.33
C PHE A 18 6.47 12.90 31.23
N GLY A 19 5.30 13.25 30.70
CA GLY A 19 4.22 13.82 31.50
C GLY A 19 3.76 12.89 32.61
N ASN A 20 3.67 11.59 32.34
CA ASN A 20 3.38 10.60 33.37
C ASN A 20 4.54 10.45 34.37
N TRP A 21 5.79 10.47 33.89
CA TRP A 21 6.98 10.35 34.72
C TRP A 21 7.15 11.51 35.71
N PHE A 22 6.85 12.74 35.28
CA PHE A 22 6.89 13.95 36.11
C PHE A 22 5.61 14.17 36.92
N GLN A 23 4.70 13.20 36.96
CA GLN A 23 3.42 13.28 37.69
C GLN A 23 2.60 14.52 37.31
N LEU A 24 2.61 14.90 36.03
CA LEU A 24 1.71 15.94 35.53
C LEU A 24 0.24 15.53 35.74
N PRO A 25 -0.68 16.51 35.75
CA PRO A 25 -2.11 16.22 35.84
C PRO A 25 -2.51 15.14 34.83
N GLY A 26 -3.23 14.10 35.27
CA GLY A 26 -3.47 12.88 34.48
C GLY A 26 -4.16 13.08 33.12
N TRP A 27 -4.77 14.24 32.89
CA TRP A 27 -5.31 14.62 31.59
C TRP A 27 -4.23 14.98 30.56
N VAL A 28 -3.05 15.45 30.99
CA VAL A 28 -1.95 15.87 30.11
C VAL A 28 -1.34 14.71 29.33
N PRO A 29 -0.97 13.56 29.96
CA PRO A 29 -0.54 12.38 29.21
C PRO A 29 -1.63 11.84 28.28
N LEU A 30 -2.90 11.89 28.72
CA LEU A 30 -4.04 11.39 27.96
C LEU A 30 -4.26 12.17 26.66
N VAL A 31 -4.27 13.51 26.74
CA VAL A 31 -4.40 14.40 25.58
C VAL A 31 -3.20 14.24 24.64
N SER A 32 -1.99 14.13 25.19
CA SER A 32 -0.77 13.94 24.39
C SER A 32 -0.82 12.63 23.61
N LEU A 33 -1.29 11.54 24.23
CA LEU A 33 -1.46 10.25 23.58
C LEU A 33 -2.55 10.28 22.50
N ALA A 34 -3.66 10.98 22.75
CA ALA A 34 -4.72 11.15 21.75
C ALA A 34 -4.21 11.88 20.50
N ILE A 35 -3.42 12.95 20.68
CA ILE A 35 -2.80 13.69 19.58
C ILE A 35 -1.78 12.81 18.82
N ALA A 36 -0.96 12.04 19.54
CA ALA A 36 -0.03 11.09 18.92
C ALA A 36 -0.76 10.07 18.03
N GLY A 37 -1.87 9.51 18.53
CA GLY A 37 -2.72 8.58 17.79
C GLY A 37 -3.30 9.21 16.51
N ALA A 38 -3.78 10.46 16.58
CA ALA A 38 -4.29 11.17 15.41
C ALA A 38 -3.21 11.34 14.32
N PHE A 39 -2.01 11.78 14.71
CA PHE A 39 -0.90 11.92 13.75
C PHE A 39 -0.44 10.57 13.18
N LEU A 40 -0.47 9.51 13.99
CA LEU A 40 -0.16 8.16 13.52
C LEU A 40 -1.14 7.71 12.42
N VAL A 41 -2.44 7.92 12.63
CA VAL A 41 -3.48 7.59 11.64
C VAL A 41 -3.29 8.41 10.36
N LEU A 42 -3.00 9.71 10.47
CA LEU A 42 -2.73 10.56 9.31
C LEU A 42 -1.49 10.10 8.53
N GLY A 43 -0.42 9.73 9.23
CA GLY A 43 0.80 9.19 8.64
C GLY A 43 0.53 7.90 7.85
N PHE A 44 -0.26 6.98 8.41
CA PHE A 44 -0.67 5.77 7.69
C PHE A 44 -1.61 6.04 6.52
N PHE A 45 -2.55 6.99 6.66
CA PHE A 45 -3.44 7.35 5.57
C PHE A 45 -2.65 7.88 4.37
N GLU A 46 -1.69 8.78 4.61
CA GLU A 46 -0.81 9.31 3.55
C GLU A 46 0.08 8.21 2.96
N ALA A 47 0.65 7.33 3.80
CA ALA A 47 1.41 6.17 3.32
C ALA A 47 0.60 5.26 2.39
N SER A 48 -0.67 5.04 2.73
CA SER A 48 -1.59 4.23 1.93
C SER A 48 -1.96 4.90 0.61
N ARG A 49 -2.06 6.23 0.59
CA ARG A 49 -2.32 7.01 -0.64
C ARG A 49 -1.10 6.98 -1.55
N ASP A 50 0.10 7.18 -1.02
CA ASP A 50 1.34 7.10 -1.80
C ASP A 50 1.52 5.71 -2.40
N ALA A 51 1.27 4.65 -1.62
CA ALA A 51 1.31 3.27 -2.11
C ALA A 51 0.27 3.01 -3.21
N ARG A 52 -0.95 3.54 -3.07
CA ARG A 52 -1.99 3.47 -4.11
C ARG A 52 -1.60 4.25 -5.36
N ALA A 53 -1.01 5.44 -5.22
CA ALA A 53 -0.57 6.25 -6.35
C ALA A 53 0.59 5.58 -7.11
N LEU A 54 1.51 4.94 -6.40
CA LEU A 54 2.57 4.11 -6.99
C LEU A 54 2.01 2.91 -7.75
N ARG A 55 1.01 2.22 -7.19
CA ARG A 55 0.30 1.14 -7.89
C ARG A 55 -0.44 1.65 -9.12
N ALA A 56 -1.17 2.76 -9.01
CA ALA A 56 -1.88 3.38 -10.13
C ALA A 56 -0.96 3.82 -11.28
N LYS A 57 0.28 4.26 -10.97
CA LYS A 57 1.30 4.53 -11.99
C LYS A 57 1.89 3.25 -12.61
N GLY A 58 1.93 2.15 -11.87
CA GLY A 58 2.30 0.83 -12.37
C GLY A 58 1.18 0.09 -13.11
N ASP A 59 -0.07 0.53 -12.94
CA ASP A 59 -1.29 -0.08 -13.49
C ASP A 59 -1.53 0.21 -14.98
N GLN A 60 -0.60 0.89 -15.65
CA GLN A 60 -0.53 0.80 -17.11
C GLN A 60 0.14 -0.51 -17.50
N VAL A 61 -0.47 -1.62 -17.07
CA VAL A 61 -0.16 -2.97 -17.56
C VAL A 61 -0.82 -3.12 -18.93
N ALA A 62 -0.38 -2.28 -19.87
CA ALA A 62 -0.79 -2.37 -21.24
C ALA A 62 0.00 -3.51 -21.88
N LEU A 63 -0.65 -4.68 -22.01
CA LEU A 63 -0.10 -5.76 -22.83
C LEU A 63 0.05 -5.27 -24.27
N SER A 64 1.23 -5.48 -24.86
CA SER A 64 1.40 -5.32 -26.30
C SER A 64 0.52 -6.33 -27.06
N GLU A 65 0.24 -6.10 -28.34
CA GLU A 65 -0.58 -7.04 -29.11
C GLU A 65 0.04 -8.45 -29.19
N GLU A 66 1.37 -8.54 -29.25
CA GLU A 66 2.10 -9.83 -29.21
C GLU A 66 1.89 -10.54 -27.87
N GLN A 67 1.93 -9.80 -26.75
CA GLN A 67 1.67 -10.37 -25.43
C GLN A 67 0.21 -10.81 -25.30
N ARG A 68 -0.75 -10.05 -25.84
CA ARG A 68 -2.18 -10.42 -25.86
C ARG A 68 -2.42 -11.70 -26.65
N GLU A 69 -1.79 -11.82 -27.83
CA GLU A 69 -1.89 -13.04 -28.64
C GLU A 69 -1.31 -14.26 -27.92
N THR A 70 -0.17 -14.09 -27.24
CA THR A 70 0.44 -15.14 -26.41
C THR A 70 -0.51 -15.59 -25.29
N ILE A 71 -1.10 -14.65 -24.55
CA ILE A 71 -2.06 -14.99 -23.48
C ILE A 71 -3.32 -15.65 -24.06
N ARG A 72 -3.88 -15.14 -25.16
CA ARG A 72 -5.05 -15.75 -25.82
C ARG A 72 -4.77 -17.19 -26.25
N ARG A 73 -3.58 -17.46 -26.81
CA ARG A 73 -3.15 -18.82 -27.16
C ARG A 73 -3.10 -19.72 -25.93
N MET A 74 -2.43 -19.28 -24.86
CA MET A 74 -2.32 -20.06 -23.62
C MET A 74 -3.67 -20.33 -22.95
N VAL A 75 -4.60 -19.37 -23.00
CA VAL A 75 -5.96 -19.54 -22.49
C VAL A 75 -6.75 -20.52 -23.37
N GLY A 76 -6.62 -20.44 -24.69
CA GLY A 76 -7.24 -21.37 -25.64
C GLY A 76 -6.73 -22.81 -25.49
N GLU A 77 -5.47 -22.99 -25.09
CA GLU A 77 -4.87 -24.29 -24.75
C GLU A 77 -5.31 -24.83 -23.37
N GLY A 78 -6.12 -24.08 -22.60
CA GLY A 78 -6.55 -24.45 -21.25
C GLY A 78 -5.54 -24.12 -20.14
N ASN A 79 -4.40 -23.52 -20.49
CA ASN A 79 -3.29 -23.23 -19.57
C ASN A 79 -3.43 -21.88 -18.83
N ARG A 80 -4.62 -21.59 -18.30
CA ARG A 80 -4.91 -20.34 -17.55
C ARG A 80 -3.94 -20.06 -16.39
N PRO A 81 -3.56 -21.03 -15.54
CA PRO A 81 -2.61 -20.77 -14.45
C PRO A 81 -1.24 -20.30 -14.95
N LEU A 82 -0.81 -20.83 -16.10
CA LEU A 82 0.45 -20.51 -16.74
C LEU A 82 0.41 -19.11 -17.38
N ALA A 83 -0.72 -18.74 -17.99
CA ALA A 83 -0.96 -17.40 -18.52
C ALA A 83 -0.87 -16.32 -17.41
N ILE A 84 -1.43 -16.60 -16.22
CA ILE A 84 -1.35 -15.69 -15.07
C ILE A 84 0.11 -15.50 -14.64
N ARG A 85 0.88 -16.59 -14.51
CA ARG A 85 2.31 -16.50 -14.20
C ARG A 85 3.10 -15.74 -15.27
N GLN A 86 2.74 -15.89 -16.54
CA GLN A 86 3.39 -15.19 -17.64
C GLN A 86 3.22 -13.66 -17.50
N VAL A 87 2.01 -13.19 -17.16
CA VAL A 87 1.76 -11.76 -16.89
C VAL A 87 2.59 -11.28 -15.69
N GLN A 88 2.69 -12.06 -14.62
CA GLN A 88 3.54 -11.70 -13.47
C GLN A 88 5.04 -11.64 -13.79
N MET A 89 5.51 -12.45 -14.74
CA MET A 89 6.90 -12.41 -15.20
C MET A 89 7.18 -11.15 -16.04
N TRP A 90 6.24 -10.71 -16.86
CA TRP A 90 6.38 -9.49 -17.65
C TRP A 90 6.24 -8.22 -16.80
N PHE A 91 5.40 -8.25 -15.77
CA PHE A 91 5.12 -7.09 -14.93
C PHE A 91 5.48 -7.35 -13.47
N ARG A 92 6.66 -6.86 -13.08
CA ARG A 92 7.25 -7.09 -11.75
C ARG A 92 6.37 -6.68 -10.56
N ASN A 93 5.44 -5.74 -10.76
CA ASN A 93 4.62 -5.16 -9.69
C ASN A 93 3.15 -5.60 -9.75
N VAL A 94 2.81 -6.56 -10.61
CA VAL A 94 1.42 -7.01 -10.78
C VAL A 94 1.11 -8.11 -9.77
N SER A 95 0.06 -7.91 -8.99
CA SER A 95 -0.43 -8.92 -8.05
C SER A 95 -0.98 -10.12 -8.79
N ALA A 96 -1.07 -11.29 -8.13
CA ALA A 96 -1.68 -12.47 -8.74
C ALA A 96 -3.14 -12.23 -9.13
N GLU A 97 -3.86 -11.43 -8.33
CA GLU A 97 -5.26 -11.07 -8.57
C GLU A 97 -5.40 -10.15 -9.79
N ASP A 98 -4.52 -9.15 -9.94
CA ASP A 98 -4.52 -8.26 -11.10
C ASP A 98 -4.10 -9.00 -12.37
N ALA A 99 -3.09 -9.87 -12.31
CA ALA A 99 -2.72 -10.74 -13.43
C ALA A 99 -3.87 -11.67 -13.84
N ALA A 100 -4.58 -12.26 -12.88
CA ALA A 100 -5.76 -13.08 -13.14
C ALA A 100 -6.92 -12.28 -13.74
N ARG A 101 -7.06 -11.00 -13.40
CA ARG A 101 -8.04 -10.10 -14.01
C ARG A 101 -7.69 -9.84 -15.48
N ILE A 102 -6.44 -9.47 -15.76
CA ILE A 102 -5.93 -9.21 -17.11
C ILE A 102 -6.14 -10.43 -18.03
N VAL A 103 -5.83 -11.64 -17.56
CA VAL A 103 -6.03 -12.89 -18.32
C VAL A 103 -7.51 -13.23 -18.52
N ARG A 104 -8.42 -12.73 -17.67
CA ARG A 104 -9.87 -12.99 -17.76
C ARG A 104 -10.59 -12.02 -18.69
N GLU A 105 -10.03 -10.81 -18.85
CA GLU A 105 -10.54 -9.78 -19.76
C GLU A 105 -10.07 -9.96 -21.22
N LEU A 106 -9.15 -10.90 -21.45
CA LEU A 106 -8.67 -11.36 -22.78
C LEU A 106 -9.42 -12.60 -23.28
#